data_AF-A0A3D1PCN0-F1
#
_entry.id   AF-A0A3D1PCN0-F1
#
_cell.length_a   1.000
_cell.length_b   1.000
_cell.length_c   1.000
_cell.angle_alpha   90.00
_cell.angle_beta   90.00
_cell.angle_gamma   90.00
#
_symmetry.space_group_name_H-M   'P 1'
#
loop_
_entity.id
_entity.type
_entity.pdbx_description
1 polymer ?
#
loop_
_entity_poly.entity_id
_entity_poly.type
_entity_poly.pdbx_seq_one_letter_code
_entity_poly.pdbx_strand_id
1 'polypeptide(L)'
;PSNYGNPAPEGIHRDGTDFIGIFSANRENIQGGETHLYIDKKEKPVFKKILHPGELLLVNDREFFHFTTPIKPTSDAQGVRDVFVLTCPSLLS
;
A
#
# COMPACT_ATOMS: atom_id res chain seq x y z
N PRO A 1 14.95 17.53 -0.87
CA PRO A 1 13.49 17.57 -1.16
C PRO A 1 12.58 17.43 0.10
N SER A 2 11.66 18.37 0.33
CA SER A 2 10.64 18.35 1.40
C SER A 2 9.29 17.75 0.97
N ASN A 3 9.15 17.37 -0.30
CA ASN A 3 7.90 16.86 -0.85
C ASN A 3 7.74 15.36 -0.53
N TYR A 4 6.59 15.01 0.04
CA TYR A 4 6.16 13.63 0.29
C TYR A 4 5.06 13.24 -0.68
N GLY A 5 5.15 12.04 -1.26
CA GLY A 5 4.01 11.41 -1.93
C GLY A 5 3.23 10.60 -0.89
N ASN A 6 1.95 10.90 -0.70
CA ASN A 6 1.09 10.19 0.27
C ASN A 6 0.17 9.21 -0.49
N PRO A 7 0.46 7.90 -0.52
CA PRO A 7 -0.36 6.95 -1.28
C PRO A 7 -1.76 6.76 -0.70
N ALA A 8 -1.89 6.94 0.62
CA ALA A 8 -3.12 6.73 1.37
C ALA A 8 -3.45 7.99 2.20
N PRO A 9 -3.87 9.11 1.57
CA PRO A 9 -4.17 10.36 2.27
C PRO A 9 -5.30 10.22 3.30
N GLU A 10 -6.20 9.26 3.12
CA GLU A 10 -7.27 8.86 4.05
C GLU A 10 -6.77 8.09 5.29
N GLY A 11 -5.51 7.64 5.30
CA GLY A 11 -4.91 6.89 6.41
C GLY A 11 -5.21 5.40 6.37
N ILE A 12 -5.32 4.76 7.54
CA ILE A 12 -5.58 3.31 7.64
C ILE A 12 -7.03 3.03 7.21
N HIS A 13 -7.24 2.21 6.19
CA HIS A 13 -8.56 1.99 5.57
C HIS A 13 -8.77 0.58 5.03
N ARG A 14 -9.97 0.36 4.49
CA ARG A 14 -10.41 -0.78 3.68
C ARG A 14 -11.09 -0.22 2.45
N ASP A 15 -11.04 -0.96 1.36
CA ASP A 15 -11.61 -0.51 0.08
C ASP A 15 -13.09 -0.89 -0.07
N GLY A 16 -13.61 -1.72 0.84
CA GLY A 16 -15.00 -2.17 0.79
C GLY A 16 -15.22 -3.26 -0.25
N THR A 17 -14.20 -4.08 -0.49
CA THR A 17 -14.26 -5.24 -1.38
C THR A 17 -14.00 -6.54 -0.59
N ASP A 18 -13.87 -7.68 -1.27
CA ASP A 18 -13.56 -8.94 -0.60
C ASP A 18 -12.06 -9.16 -0.49
N PHE A 19 -11.37 -8.99 -1.61
CA PHE A 19 -9.92 -9.05 -1.67
C PHE A 19 -9.36 -7.87 -2.44
N ILE A 20 -8.20 -7.40 -2.00
CA ILE A 20 -7.36 -6.48 -2.76
C ILE A 20 -6.03 -7.14 -3.08
N GLY A 21 -5.54 -6.89 -4.29
CA GLY A 21 -4.18 -7.20 -4.72
C GLY A 21 -3.39 -5.92 -4.90
N ILE A 22 -2.27 -5.76 -4.17
CA ILE A 22 -1.33 -4.65 -4.35
C ILE A 22 -0.10 -5.20 -5.05
N PHE A 23 0.06 -4.89 -6.33
CA PHE A 23 1.22 -5.30 -7.13
C PHE A 23 2.17 -4.13 -7.36
N SER A 24 3.44 -4.31 -6.97
CA SER A 24 4.48 -3.31 -7.21
C SER A 24 5.03 -3.48 -8.63
N ALA A 25 4.75 -2.52 -9.51
CA ALA A 25 5.25 -2.54 -10.88
C ALA A 25 6.67 -1.95 -10.96
N ASN A 26 6.90 -0.81 -10.31
CA ASN A 26 8.17 -0.12 -10.34
C ASN A 26 8.37 0.73 -9.08
N ARG A 27 9.63 0.88 -8.66
CA ARG A 27 10.05 1.75 -7.56
C ARG A 27 11.43 2.28 -7.86
N GLU A 28 11.55 3.60 -7.97
CA GLU A 28 12.82 4.24 -8.33
C GLU A 28 13.06 5.49 -7.50
N ASN A 29 14.29 5.63 -7.00
CA ASN A 29 14.75 6.81 -6.26
C ASN A 29 13.83 7.22 -5.10
N ILE A 30 13.27 6.25 -4.36
CA ILE A 30 12.39 6.51 -3.21
C ILE A 30 12.75 5.66 -2.00
N GLN A 31 12.51 6.24 -0.82
CA GLN A 31 12.36 5.54 0.44
C GLN A 31 10.90 5.60 0.92
N GLY A 32 10.53 4.78 1.90
CA GLY A 32 9.15 4.69 2.39
C GLY A 32 8.27 3.80 1.50
N GLY A 33 6.97 4.06 1.42
CA GLY A 33 6.04 3.20 0.67
C GLY A 33 5.99 1.77 1.20
N GLU A 34 6.15 1.61 2.52
CA GLU A 34 6.00 0.36 3.25
C GLU A 34 4.51 0.09 3.45
N THR A 35 4.05 -1.08 3.01
CA THR A 35 2.68 -1.53 3.17
C THR A 35 2.50 -2.15 4.54
N HIS A 36 1.46 -1.74 5.25
CA HIS A 36 1.08 -2.22 6.56
C HIS A 36 -0.30 -2.89 6.51
N LEU A 37 -0.49 -3.97 7.26
CA LEU A 37 -1.81 -4.56 7.52
C LEU A 37 -2.12 -4.54 9.01
N TYR A 38 -3.39 -4.29 9.36
CA TYR A 38 -3.88 -4.12 10.72
C TYR A 38 -5.15 -4.93 10.92
N ILE A 39 -5.34 -5.48 12.13
CA ILE A 39 -6.63 -6.06 12.55
C ILE A 39 -7.58 -4.93 12.98
N ASP A 40 -7.08 -3.97 13.75
CA ASP A 40 -7.79 -2.74 14.14
C ASP A 40 -6.93 -1.48 13.86
N LYS A 41 -7.56 -0.37 13.48
CA LYS A 41 -6.88 0.90 13.15
C LYS A 41 -6.06 1.50 14.31
N LYS A 42 -6.39 1.16 15.56
CA LYS A 42 -5.71 1.68 16.76
C LYS A 42 -4.55 0.80 17.24
N GLU A 43 -4.36 -0.36 16.62
CA GLU A 43 -3.32 -1.31 16.99
C GLU A 43 -2.04 -1.14 16.15
N LYS A 44 -0.98 -1.85 16.56
CA LYS A 44 0.21 -1.98 15.74
C LYS A 44 -0.10 -2.87 14.53
N PRO A 45 0.53 -2.62 13.36
CA PRO A 45 0.30 -3.48 12.22
C PRO A 45 0.86 -4.88 12.50
N VAL A 46 0.09 -5.89 12.10
CA VAL A 46 0.44 -7.30 12.20
C VAL A 46 1.39 -7.72 11.07
N PHE A 47 1.47 -6.92 10.00
CA PHE A 47 2.35 -7.13 8.88
C PHE A 47 2.91 -5.79 8.39
N LYS A 48 4.19 -5.77 8.03
CA LYS A 48 4.86 -4.66 7.36
C LYS A 48 5.79 -5.19 6.28
N LYS A 49 5.73 -4.62 5.08
CA LYS A 49 6.65 -4.95 4.00
C LYS A 49 6.75 -3.84 2.97
N ILE A 50 7.97 -3.54 2.53
CA ILE A 50 8.19 -2.84 1.26
C ILE A 50 8.05 -3.89 0.15
N LEU A 51 7.05 -3.72 -0.72
CA LEU A 51 6.92 -4.53 -1.92
C LEU A 51 7.92 -4.06 -2.97
N HIS A 52 8.75 -4.96 -3.47
CA HIS A 52 9.68 -4.73 -4.57
C HIS A 52 9.02 -5.02 -5.93
N PRO A 53 9.55 -4.46 -7.05
CA PRO A 53 9.02 -4.75 -8.38
C PRO A 53 8.83 -6.25 -8.64
N GLY A 54 7.62 -6.63 -9.09
CA GLY A 54 7.25 -8.02 -9.31
C GLY A 54 6.59 -8.72 -8.12
N GLU A 55 6.53 -8.10 -6.94
CA GLU A 55 5.83 -8.67 -5.79
C GLU A 55 4.35 -8.27 -5.76
N LEU A 56 3.48 -9.26 -5.48
CA LEU A 56 2.05 -9.09 -5.23
C LEU A 56 1.76 -9.41 -3.76
N LEU A 57 1.04 -8.50 -3.10
CA LEU A 57 0.38 -8.77 -1.82
C LEU A 57 -1.12 -8.93 -2.04
N LEU A 58 -1.65 -10.11 -1.75
CA LEU A 58 -3.08 -10.37 -1.73
C LEU A 58 -3.59 -10.25 -0.29
N VAL A 59 -4.65 -9.47 -0.08
CA VAL A 59 -5.20 -9.16 1.24
C VAL A 59 -6.69 -9.44 1.23
N ASN A 60 -7.19 -10.10 2.29
CA ASN A 60 -8.61 -10.17 2.59
C ASN A 60 -9.06 -8.83 3.19
N ASP A 61 -9.73 -8.00 2.38
CA ASP A 61 -10.14 -6.64 2.75
C ASP A 61 -11.28 -6.66 3.79
N ARG A 62 -11.97 -7.80 3.95
CA ARG A 62 -12.96 -7.98 5.03
C ARG A 62 -12.32 -8.14 6.41
N GLU A 63 -11.06 -8.56 6.47
CA GLU A 63 -10.37 -8.89 7.72
C GLU A 63 -9.31 -7.86 8.10
N PHE A 64 -8.58 -7.32 7.12
CA PHE A 64 -7.47 -6.41 7.39
C PHE A 64 -7.78 -4.99 6.92
N PHE A 65 -7.43 -4.02 7.75
CA PHE A 65 -7.19 -2.67 7.26
C PHE A 65 -5.77 -2.59 6.69
N HIS A 66 -5.57 -1.71 5.73
CA HIS A 66 -4.27 -1.50 5.12
C HIS A 66 -3.90 -0.01 5.07
N PHE A 67 -2.61 0.25 4.98
CA PHE A 67 -2.02 1.58 4.83
C PHE A 67 -0.68 1.44 4.10
N THR A 68 -0.29 2.48 3.37
CA THR A 68 1.06 2.56 2.80
C THR A 68 1.71 3.85 3.27
N THR A 69 2.89 3.74 3.89
CA THR A 69 3.62 4.93 4.37
C THR A 69 3.95 5.89 3.23
N PRO A 70 4.08 7.20 3.50
CA PRO A 70 4.50 8.15 2.49
C PRO A 70 5.82 7.75 1.83
N ILE A 71 5.96 8.07 0.55
CA ILE A 71 7.23 7.95 -0.18
C ILE A 71 7.96 9.30 -0.17
N LYS A 72 9.29 9.24 -0.18
CA LYS A 72 10.15 10.42 -0.30
C LYS A 72 11.29 10.12 -1.26
N PRO A 73 11.65 11.06 -2.16
CA PRO A 73 12.82 10.90 -3.00
C PRO A 73 14.11 10.76 -2.19
N THR A 74 15.01 9.86 -2.61
CA THR A 74 16.32 9.65 -1.96
C THR A 74 17.42 10.58 -2.46
N SER A 75 17.17 11.31 -3.53
CA SER A 75 18.05 12.34 -4.11
C SER A 75 17.24 13.57 -4.50
N ASP A 76 17.89 14.59 -5.09
CA ASP A 76 17.20 15.78 -5.62
C ASP A 76 16.48 15.51 -6.95
N ALA A 77 16.63 14.31 -7.53
CA ALA A 77 15.85 13.87 -8.68
C ALA A 77 14.44 13.41 -8.27
N GLN A 78 13.53 13.31 -9.25
CA GLN A 78 12.20 12.75 -9.06
C GLN A 78 12.27 11.28 -8.61
N GLY A 79 11.38 10.88 -7.70
CA GLY A 79 11.19 9.49 -7.31
C GLY A 79 9.78 9.02 -7.66
N VAL A 80 9.63 7.75 -8.01
CA VAL A 80 8.36 7.17 -8.47
C VAL A 80 8.07 5.83 -7.81
N ARG A 81 6.77 5.55 -7.64
CA ARG A 81 6.23 4.26 -7.22
C ARG A 81 5.01 3.95 -8.08
N ASP A 82 5.15 2.96 -8.95
CA ASP A 82 4.07 2.52 -9.83
C ASP A 82 3.45 1.25 -9.25
N VAL A 83 2.14 1.26 -9.07
CA VAL A 83 1.38 0.13 -8.53
C VAL A 83 0.12 -0.14 -9.31
N PHE A 84 -0.22 -1.43 -9.41
CA PHE A 84 -1.56 -1.86 -9.78
C PHE A 84 -2.29 -2.28 -8.51
N VAL A 85 -3.46 -1.68 -8.28
CA VAL A 85 -4.40 -2.12 -7.26
C VAL A 85 -5.52 -2.89 -7.96
N LEU A 86 -5.70 -4.13 -7.56
CA LEU A 86 -6.74 -5.03 -8.07
C LEU A 86 -7.80 -5.18 -6.99
N THR A 87 -9.04 -4.86 -7.29
CA THR A 87 -10.17 -5.09 -6.37
C THR A 87 -11.00 -6.26 -6.89
N CYS A 88 -11.31 -7.19 -6.00
CA CYS A 88 -12.02 -8.43 -6.35
C CYS A 88 -13.27 -8.58 -5.46
N PRO A 89 -14.38 -7.89 -5.79
CA PRO A 89 -15.66 -8.11 -5.11
C PRO A 89 -16.31 -9.41 -5.62
N SER A 90 -16.88 -10.20 -4.71
CA SER A 90 -17.71 -11.36 -5.06
C SER A 90 -18.98 -10.89 -5.75
N LEU A 91 -19.32 -11.56 -6.85
CA LEU A 91 -20.60 -11.39 -7.55
C LEU A 91 -21.72 -12.21 -6.90
N LEU A 92 -21.38 -13.06 -5.93
CA LEU A 92 -22.30 -13.88 -5.16
C LEU A 92 -22.41 -13.31 -3.75
N SER A 93 -23.62 -12.92 -3.37
CA SER A 93 -24.00 -12.43 -2.04
C SER A 93 -24.11 -13.56 -1.03
#